data_AF-A0AAD4MJK1-F1
#
_entry.id   AF-A0AAD4MJK1-F1
#
_cell.length_a   1.000
_cell.length_b   1.000
_cell.length_c   1.000
_cell.angle_alpha   90.00
_cell.angle_beta   90.00
_cell.angle_gamma   90.00
#
_symmetry.space_group_name_H-M   'P 1'
#
loop_
_entity.id
_entity.type
_entity.pdbx_description
1 polymer ?
#
loop_
_entity_poly.entity_id
_entity_poly.type
_entity_poly.pdbx_seq_one_letter_code
_entity_poly.pdbx_strand_id
1 'polypeptide(L)'
;MASDGPGTSNASATENLIPPNVNDDKLIKCQPGDNESDIIEVTFKQIKQSHTFFNMFRDLGCEVDENFVFPMPAVKPEIFQKIVEWTANHIGVPDPEVKEDPNTRERTWFTLNDYENKFYDVPVDIMADVLTAANNAFISNFYFT
;
A
#
# COMPACT_ATOMS: atom_id res chain seq x y z
N MET A 1 -16.13 31.72 -30.81
CA MET A 1 -15.02 32.21 -29.96
C MET A 1 -15.39 31.78 -28.54
N ALA A 2 -15.06 30.56 -28.11
CA ALA A 2 -13.75 30.01 -27.77
C ALA A 2 -13.21 30.52 -26.43
N SER A 3 -12.76 29.53 -25.64
CA SER A 3 -11.80 29.50 -24.52
C SER A 3 -12.23 29.94 -23.10
N ASP A 4 -12.35 28.90 -22.27
CA ASP A 4 -11.55 28.65 -21.06
C ASP A 4 -11.96 29.30 -19.73
N GLY A 5 -12.59 28.48 -18.89
CA GLY A 5 -12.37 28.47 -17.44
C GLY A 5 -11.86 27.07 -17.05
N PRO A 6 -10.68 26.93 -16.43
CA PRO A 6 -10.08 25.63 -16.20
C PRO A 6 -10.87 24.89 -15.12
N GLY A 7 -11.13 23.62 -15.39
CA GLY A 7 -11.64 22.68 -14.42
C GLY A 7 -10.76 22.71 -13.18
N THR A 8 -11.35 23.03 -12.04
CA THR A 8 -10.78 22.73 -10.74
C THR A 8 -10.77 21.21 -10.63
N SER A 9 -9.67 20.60 -11.09
CA SER A 9 -9.30 19.25 -10.71
C SER A 9 -9.30 19.22 -9.19
N ASN A 10 -10.17 18.40 -8.63
CA ASN A 10 -10.06 17.92 -7.26
C ASN A 10 -8.74 17.14 -7.15
N ALA A 11 -7.63 17.86 -7.04
CA ALA A 11 -6.39 17.31 -6.53
C ALA A 11 -6.64 17.09 -5.04
N SER A 12 -6.84 15.82 -4.70
CA SER A 12 -7.10 15.33 -3.35
C SER A 12 -6.17 16.01 -2.35
N ALA A 13 -6.74 16.63 -1.31
CA ALA A 13 -6.05 17.36 -0.24
C ALA A 13 -5.05 16.50 0.59
N THR A 14 -4.79 15.26 0.19
CA THR A 14 -3.86 14.32 0.80
C THR A 14 -2.42 14.41 0.26
N GLU A 15 -2.16 15.10 -0.86
CA GLU A 15 -0.80 15.22 -1.41
C GLU A 15 0.14 16.15 -0.61
N ASN A 16 -0.38 17.02 0.26
CA ASN A 16 0.40 18.07 0.94
C ASN A 16 1.01 17.69 2.30
N LEU A 17 1.04 16.40 2.66
CA LEU A 17 1.54 15.94 3.97
C LEU A 17 2.87 15.18 3.93
N ILE A 18 3.46 14.99 2.75
CA ILE A 18 4.81 14.44 2.61
C ILE A 18 5.78 15.63 2.68
N PRO A 19 6.78 15.64 3.59
CA PRO A 19 7.84 16.65 3.51
C PRO A 19 8.46 16.58 2.12
N PRO A 20 8.67 17.71 1.41
CA PRO A 20 9.03 17.76 -0.01
C PRO A 20 10.40 17.13 -0.37
N ASN A 21 11.05 16.42 0.56
CA ASN A 21 12.41 15.92 0.49
C ASN A 21 12.57 14.43 0.80
N VAL A 22 11.49 13.65 0.91
CA VAL A 22 11.63 12.20 1.10
C VAL A 22 11.90 11.55 -0.25
N ASN A 23 13.10 11.00 -0.41
CA ASN A 23 13.47 10.23 -1.59
C ASN A 23 12.59 8.96 -1.67
N ASP A 24 11.80 8.84 -2.73
CA ASP A 24 10.96 7.66 -3.00
C ASP A 24 11.78 6.35 -3.06
N ASP A 25 13.06 6.46 -3.45
CA ASP A 25 14.01 5.34 -3.54
C ASP A 25 14.73 5.07 -2.21
N LYS A 26 14.42 5.80 -1.13
CA LYS A 26 15.00 5.56 0.19
C LYS A 26 14.65 4.14 0.65
N LEU A 27 15.68 3.35 0.94
CA LEU A 27 15.51 2.01 1.50
C LEU A 27 15.24 2.09 3.00
N ILE A 28 14.32 1.24 3.44
CA ILE A 28 13.82 1.15 4.80
C ILE A 28 13.89 -0.31 5.21
N LYS A 29 14.50 -0.55 6.36
CA LYS A 29 14.65 -1.89 6.93
C LYS A 29 13.43 -2.21 7.78
N CYS A 30 12.73 -3.28 7.43
CA CYS A 30 11.62 -3.81 8.19
C CYS A 30 11.98 -5.20 8.71
N GLN A 31 11.67 -5.49 9.97
CA GLN A 31 11.87 -6.81 10.58
C GLN A 31 10.50 -7.45 10.85
N PRO A 32 9.94 -8.21 9.89
CA PRO A 32 8.81 -9.09 10.14
C PRO A 32 9.13 -10.21 11.14
N GLY A 33 8.16 -10.50 12.01
CA GLY A 33 8.25 -11.53 13.03
C GLY A 33 9.19 -11.14 14.17
N ASP A 34 9.57 -12.15 14.96
CA ASP A 34 10.37 -11.96 16.17
C ASP A 34 11.87 -12.23 15.94
N ASN A 35 12.25 -12.69 14.75
CA ASN A 35 13.63 -13.03 14.43
C ASN A 35 14.41 -11.78 13.97
N GLU A 36 15.49 -11.45 14.68
CA GLU A 36 16.37 -10.31 14.33
C GLU A 36 17.09 -10.50 12.99
N SER A 37 17.18 -11.72 12.46
CA SER A 37 17.78 -12.01 11.16
C SER A 37 16.88 -11.71 9.97
N ASP A 38 15.57 -11.58 10.19
CA ASP A 38 14.59 -11.51 9.11
C ASP A 38 14.36 -10.04 8.70
N ILE A 39 15.44 -9.37 8.28
CA ILE A 39 15.38 -7.98 7.81
C ILE A 39 15.06 -7.97 6.32
N ILE A 40 14.02 -7.23 5.96
CA ILE A 40 13.56 -7.02 4.59
C ILE A 40 13.65 -5.53 4.26
N GLU A 41 14.40 -5.21 3.21
CA GLU A 41 14.55 -3.84 2.73
C GLU A 41 13.47 -3.50 1.70
N VAL A 42 12.81 -2.36 1.91
CA VAL A 42 11.70 -1.88 1.08
C VAL A 42 11.92 -0.40 0.75
N THR A 43 11.45 0.03 -0.41
CA THR A 43 11.52 1.44 -0.79
C THR A 43 10.43 2.25 -0.10
N PHE A 44 10.70 3.53 0.20
CA PHE A 44 9.70 4.45 0.73
C PHE A 44 8.45 4.50 -0.17
N LYS A 45 8.64 4.43 -1.49
CA LYS A 45 7.57 4.38 -2.48
C LYS A 45 6.63 3.18 -2.33
N GLN A 46 7.12 2.02 -1.89
CA GLN A 46 6.28 0.84 -1.64
C GLN A 46 5.48 0.98 -0.35
N ILE A 47 6.10 1.47 0.72
CA ILE A 47 5.47 1.55 2.04
C ILE A 47 4.53 2.75 2.21
N LYS A 48 4.67 3.83 1.42
CA LYS A 48 3.80 5.01 1.53
C LYS A 48 2.32 4.73 1.22
N GLN A 49 2.02 3.59 0.60
CA GLN A 49 0.64 3.09 0.40
C GLN A 49 0.00 2.63 1.71
N SER A 50 0.79 2.33 2.73
CA SER A 50 0.30 2.03 4.07
C SER A 50 0.08 3.32 4.86
N HIS A 51 -1.13 3.48 5.39
CA HIS A 51 -1.47 4.63 6.25
C HIS A 51 -0.68 4.61 7.57
N THR A 52 -0.38 3.42 8.09
CA THR A 52 0.36 3.28 9.35
C THR A 52 1.82 3.61 9.18
N PHE A 53 2.47 3.09 8.14
CA PHE A 53 3.83 3.50 7.82
C PHE A 53 3.87 5.00 7.57
N PHE A 54 2.98 5.53 6.74
CA PHE A 54 2.91 6.97 6.47
C PHE A 54 2.81 7.82 7.74
N ASN A 55 1.87 7.49 8.65
CA ASN A 55 1.70 8.21 9.91
C ASN A 55 2.93 8.08 10.81
N MET A 56 3.52 6.89 10.93
CA MET A 56 4.74 6.71 11.72
C MET A 56 5.93 7.47 11.14
N PHE A 57 6.12 7.46 9.82
CA PHE A 57 7.17 8.23 9.16
C PHE A 57 6.98 9.74 9.32
N ARG A 58 5.74 10.22 9.24
CA ARG A 58 5.39 11.61 9.51
C ARG A 58 5.70 11.98 10.96
N ASP A 59 5.31 11.14 11.91
CA ASP A 59 5.46 11.40 13.35
C ASP A 59 6.94 11.33 13.79
N LEU A 60 7.75 10.51 13.13
CA LEU A 60 9.22 10.45 13.29
C LEU A 60 9.97 11.52 12.48
N GLY A 61 9.26 12.38 11.74
CA GLY A 61 9.87 13.47 10.95
C GLY A 61 10.72 13.00 9.76
N CYS A 62 10.51 11.77 9.26
CA CYS A 62 11.28 11.14 8.18
C CYS A 62 12.81 11.01 8.44
N GLU A 63 13.29 11.34 9.64
CA GLU A 63 14.65 11.12 10.14
C GLU A 63 14.87 9.65 10.53
N VAL A 64 14.42 8.74 9.68
CA VAL A 64 14.75 7.33 9.82
C VAL A 64 16.21 7.18 9.40
N ASP A 65 17.09 7.08 10.41
CA ASP A 65 18.49 6.72 10.24
C ASP A 65 18.62 5.40 9.48
N GLU A 66 19.71 5.19 8.75
CA GLU A 66 20.01 3.96 8.03
C GLU A 66 20.12 2.73 8.95
N ASN A 67 20.26 2.98 10.26
CA ASN A 67 20.30 1.97 11.32
C ASN A 67 18.94 1.68 11.95
N PHE A 68 17.89 2.46 11.63
CA PHE A 68 16.56 2.19 12.17
C PHE A 68 15.94 1.00 11.46
N VAL A 69 15.47 0.04 12.26
CA VAL A 69 14.75 -1.15 11.80
C VAL A 69 13.33 -1.08 12.33
N PHE A 70 12.35 -1.19 11.45
CA PHE A 70 10.94 -1.17 11.80
C PHE A 70 10.45 -2.57 12.22
N PRO A 71 10.13 -2.80 13.51
CA PRO A 71 9.70 -4.12 13.96
C PRO A 71 8.23 -4.41 13.62
N MET A 72 7.96 -5.61 13.09
CA MET A 72 6.61 -6.08 12.75
C MET A 72 6.39 -7.52 13.27
N PRO A 73 6.29 -7.72 14.60
CA PRO A 73 6.18 -9.06 15.18
C PRO A 73 4.92 -9.82 14.74
N ALA A 74 3.86 -9.09 14.40
CA ALA A 74 2.59 -9.66 13.96
C ALA A 74 2.59 -10.18 12.51
N VAL A 75 3.63 -9.91 11.72
CA VAL A 75 3.69 -10.26 10.29
C VAL A 75 4.83 -11.24 10.06
N LYS A 76 4.52 -12.41 9.48
CA LYS A 76 5.56 -13.39 9.11
C LYS A 76 6.39 -12.87 7.93
N PRO A 77 7.70 -13.21 7.85
CA PRO A 77 8.56 -12.75 6.74
C PRO A 77 8.05 -13.10 5.35
N GLU A 78 7.57 -14.33 5.14
CA GLU A 78 7.02 -14.81 3.87
C GLU A 78 5.76 -14.02 3.45
N ILE A 79 4.95 -13.60 4.42
CA ILE A 79 3.73 -12.82 4.19
C ILE A 79 4.10 -11.37 3.87
N PHE A 80 5.07 -10.80 4.58
CA PHE A 80 5.56 -9.45 4.29
C PHE A 80 6.14 -9.35 2.88
N GLN A 81 6.87 -10.37 2.40
CA GLN A 81 7.38 -10.41 1.02
C GLN A 81 6.25 -10.31 -0.01
N LYS A 82 5.15 -11.04 0.17
CA LYS A 82 3.98 -10.97 -0.71
C LYS A 82 3.32 -9.59 -0.68
N ILE A 83 3.25 -8.97 0.49
CA ILE A 83 2.75 -7.60 0.64
C ILE A 83 3.64 -6.60 -0.12
N VAL A 84 4.95 -6.72 0.00
CA VAL A 84 5.90 -5.87 -0.72
C VAL A 84 5.77 -6.07 -2.24
N GLU A 85 5.59 -7.30 -2.69
CA GLU A 85 5.33 -7.63 -4.09
C GLU A 85 4.04 -6.98 -4.59
N TRP A 86 2.96 -7.06 -3.81
CA TRP A 86 1.68 -6.44 -4.13
C TRP A 86 1.80 -4.92 -4.25
N THR A 87 2.38 -4.28 -3.24
CA THR A 87 2.55 -2.81 -3.22
C THR A 87 3.45 -2.33 -4.35
N ALA A 88 4.45 -3.11 -4.78
CA ALA A 88 5.29 -2.80 -5.93
C ALA A 88 4.51 -2.76 -7.26
N ASN A 89 3.55 -3.67 -7.43
CA ASN A 89 2.74 -3.76 -8.65
C ASN A 89 1.58 -2.75 -8.68
N HIS A 90 1.16 -2.24 -7.52
CA HIS A 90 0.03 -1.31 -7.39
C HIS A 90 0.46 0.14 -7.11
N ILE A 91 1.73 0.50 -7.34
CA ILE A 91 2.18 1.87 -7.11
C ILE A 91 1.49 2.84 -8.06
N GLY A 92 0.70 3.76 -7.50
CA GLY A 92 -0.02 4.77 -8.26
C GLY A 92 -1.26 4.25 -8.99
N VAL A 93 -1.64 2.99 -8.74
CA VAL A 93 -2.93 2.45 -9.17
C VAL A 93 -3.98 2.92 -8.16
N PRO A 94 -5.00 3.70 -8.58
CA PRO A 94 -6.05 4.13 -7.68
C PRO A 94 -6.84 2.92 -7.15
N ASP A 95 -7.40 3.06 -5.96
CA ASP A 95 -8.23 2.01 -5.39
C ASP A 95 -9.39 1.69 -6.35
N PRO A 96 -9.70 0.40 -6.54
CA PRO A 96 -10.72 -0.05 -7.49
C PRO A 96 -12.10 0.47 -7.09
N GLU A 97 -12.69 1.31 -7.95
CA GLU A 97 -14.02 1.87 -7.73
C GLU A 97 -15.11 0.82 -7.97
N VAL A 98 -15.97 0.61 -6.98
CA VAL A 98 -17.20 -0.18 -7.16
C VAL A 98 -18.15 0.61 -8.05
N LYS A 99 -18.34 0.14 -9.29
CA LYS A 99 -19.31 0.73 -10.21
C LYS A 99 -20.69 0.13 -9.94
N GLU A 100 -21.58 0.97 -9.41
CA GLU A 100 -23.01 0.66 -9.31
C GLU A 100 -23.72 1.22 -10.55
N ASP A 101 -24.40 0.37 -11.30
CA ASP A 101 -25.24 0.83 -12.41
C ASP A 101 -26.42 1.64 -11.83
N PRO A 102 -26.58 2.92 -12.20
CA PRO A 102 -27.59 3.80 -11.63
C PRO A 102 -29.03 3.40 -11.96
N ASN A 103 -29.24 2.54 -12.96
CA ASN A 103 -30.56 2.07 -13.39
C ASN A 103 -30.90 0.68 -12.85
N THR A 104 -29.93 -0.23 -12.78
CA THR A 104 -30.19 -1.62 -12.38
C THR A 104 -29.82 -1.91 -10.92
N ARG A 105 -29.07 -1.02 -10.26
CA ARG A 105 -28.43 -1.25 -8.95
C ARG A 105 -27.51 -2.48 -8.93
N GLU A 106 -27.11 -2.97 -10.11
CA GLU A 106 -26.16 -4.06 -10.20
C GLU A 106 -24.76 -3.54 -9.88
N ARG A 107 -24.09 -4.24 -8.96
CA ARG A 107 -22.69 -4.00 -8.62
C ARG A 107 -21.83 -4.81 -9.57
N THR A 108 -21.09 -4.14 -10.43
CA THR A 108 -20.04 -4.81 -11.19
C THR A 108 -18.83 -4.92 -10.28
N TRP A 109 -18.55 -6.13 -9.79
CA TRP A 109 -17.28 -6.42 -9.12
C TRP A 109 -16.14 -6.21 -10.12
N PHE A 110 -15.02 -5.66 -9.64
CA PHE A 110 -13.83 -5.34 -10.44
C PHE A 110 -13.30 -6.56 -11.19
N THR A 111 -12.63 -6.32 -12.32
CA THR A 111 -11.94 -7.35 -13.10
C THR A 111 -10.50 -7.46 -12.66
N LEU A 112 -10.09 -8.64 -12.19
CA LEU A 112 -8.69 -8.94 -11.88
C LEU A 112 -7.86 -9.01 -13.16
N ASN A 113 -6.66 -8.42 -13.14
CA ASN A 113 -5.66 -8.59 -14.18
C ASN A 113 -4.90 -9.93 -14.03
N ASP A 114 -4.06 -10.28 -15.01
CA ASP A 114 -3.34 -11.57 -15.01
C ASP A 114 -2.37 -11.73 -13.82
N TYR A 115 -1.78 -10.63 -13.34
CA TYR A 115 -0.92 -10.64 -12.16
C TYR A 115 -1.74 -10.91 -10.90
N GLU A 116 -2.84 -10.20 -10.70
CA GLU A 116 -3.71 -10.37 -9.54
C GLU A 116 -4.29 -11.78 -9.50
N ASN A 117 -4.78 -12.31 -10.63
CA ASN A 117 -5.26 -13.70 -10.70
C ASN A 117 -4.21 -14.70 -10.21
N LYS A 118 -2.93 -14.50 -10.59
CA LYS A 118 -1.82 -15.35 -10.14
C LYS A 118 -1.44 -15.09 -8.67
N PHE A 119 -1.57 -13.86 -8.19
CA PHE A 119 -1.33 -13.52 -6.79
C PHE A 119 -2.38 -14.16 -5.88
N TYR A 120 -3.66 -14.16 -6.29
CA TYR A 120 -4.76 -14.81 -5.59
C TYR A 120 -4.73 -16.36 -5.71
N ASP A 121 -3.95 -16.92 -6.64
CA ASP A 121 -3.74 -18.37 -6.82
C ASP A 121 -2.76 -18.95 -5.78
N VAL A 122 -3.07 -18.76 -4.50
CA VAL A 122 -2.36 -19.34 -3.36
C VAL A 122 -3.35 -19.97 -2.38
N PRO A 123 -2.91 -20.91 -1.51
CA PRO A 123 -3.80 -21.55 -0.55
C PRO A 123 -4.55 -20.53 0.33
N VAL A 124 -5.81 -20.85 0.65
CA VAL A 124 -6.70 -19.98 1.45
C VAL A 124 -6.06 -19.56 2.78
N ASP A 125 -5.30 -20.45 3.41
CA ASP A 125 -4.61 -20.16 4.67
C ASP A 125 -3.56 -19.05 4.51
N ILE A 126 -2.79 -19.08 3.42
CA ILE A 126 -1.81 -18.04 3.10
C ILE A 126 -2.54 -16.73 2.77
N MET A 127 -3.66 -16.79 2.05
CA MET A 127 -4.45 -15.58 1.75
C MET A 127 -5.07 -14.96 2.99
N ALA A 128 -5.55 -15.76 3.93
CA ALA A 128 -6.06 -15.28 5.20
C ALA A 128 -4.96 -14.60 6.03
N ASP A 129 -3.75 -15.17 6.04
CA ASP A 129 -2.58 -14.58 6.67
C ASP A 129 -2.16 -13.25 5.99
N VAL A 130 -2.12 -13.21 4.65
CA VAL A 130 -1.83 -11.98 3.88
C VAL A 130 -2.89 -10.91 4.15
N LEU A 131 -4.18 -11.27 4.15
CA LEU A 131 -5.26 -10.35 4.46
C LEU A 131 -5.12 -9.82 5.89
N THR A 132 -4.91 -10.68 6.87
CA THR A 132 -4.74 -10.26 8.28
C THR A 132 -3.51 -9.35 8.45
N ALA A 133 -2.40 -9.67 7.78
CA ALA A 133 -1.20 -8.86 7.81
C ALA A 133 -1.39 -7.52 7.10
N ALA A 134 -2.12 -7.48 5.97
CA ALA A 134 -2.48 -6.25 5.29
C ALA A 134 -3.36 -5.35 6.17
N ASN A 135 -4.23 -5.93 7.02
CA ASN A 135 -4.99 -5.20 8.04
C ASN A 135 -4.06 -4.51 9.03
N ASN A 136 -3.15 -5.29 9.61
CA ASN A 136 -2.25 -4.84 10.66
C ASN A 136 -1.21 -3.84 10.12
N ALA A 137 -0.83 -3.98 8.86
CA ALA A 137 0.03 -3.06 8.12
C ALA A 137 -0.77 -1.91 7.47
N PHE A 138 -2.10 -1.86 7.62
CA PHE A 138 -3.01 -0.83 7.09
C PHE A 138 -2.72 -0.43 5.63
N ILE A 139 -2.61 -1.42 4.74
CA ILE A 139 -2.50 -1.18 3.29
C ILE A 139 -3.93 -1.08 2.75
N SER A 140 -4.36 0.14 2.44
CA SER A 140 -5.74 0.43 2.02
C SER A 140 -6.12 -0.31 0.73
N ASN A 141 -5.21 -0.41 -0.24
CA ASN A 141 -5.46 -1.03 -1.55
C ASN A 141 -5.48 -2.58 -1.52
N PHE A 142 -5.56 -3.20 -0.34
CA PHE A 142 -5.78 -4.64 -0.20
C PHE A 142 -7.23 -4.96 0.17
N TYR A 143 -7.97 -3.96 0.67
CA TYR A 143 -9.36 -4.06 1.08
C TYR A 143 -10.26 -3.41 0.04
N PHE A 144 -10.99 -4.22 -0.70
CA PHE A 144 -12.17 -3.78 -1.42
C PHE A 144 -13.32 -3.61 -0.41
N THR A 145 -13.32 -2.50 0.35
CA THR A 145 -14.44 -2.13 1.24
C THR A 145 -15.09 -0.84 0.80
#